data_AF-A0A5C7GGI2-F1
#
_entry.id   AF-A0A5C7GGI2-F1
#
_cell.length_a   1.000
_cell.length_b   1.000
_cell.length_c   1.000
_cell.angle_alpha   90.00
_cell.angle_beta   90.00
_cell.angle_gamma   90.00
#
_symmetry.space_group_name_H-M   'P 1'
#
loop_
_entity.id
_entity.type
_entity.pdbx_description
1 polymer ?
#
loop_
_entity_poly.entity_id
_entity_poly.type
_entity_poly.pdbx_seq_one_letter_code
_entity_poly.pdbx_strand_id
1 'polypeptide(L)'
;MKKTILAITLFVGVSISGFAQTDKMKETANEKVEALNTEIIAGDISQALSDEQKTQIYTIHIERLIELRQAKKDGADKEANKVINKKYFKKIFQEVLTKEQMKARKAAKEKSKQ
;
A
#
# COMPACT_ATOMS: atom_id res chain seq x y z
N MET A 1 17.71 24.31 -12.77
CA MET A 1 16.29 24.13 -13.15
C MET A 1 16.08 22.72 -13.68
N LYS A 2 15.65 21.78 -12.84
CA LYS A 2 15.35 20.40 -13.25
C LYS A 2 13.83 20.26 -13.38
N LYS A 3 13.38 20.03 -14.61
CA LYS A 3 11.97 19.82 -14.97
C LYS A 3 11.55 18.44 -14.48
N THR A 4 10.89 18.36 -13.34
CA THR A 4 10.16 17.13 -12.96
C THR A 4 8.80 17.20 -13.63
N ILE A 5 8.65 16.40 -14.70
CA ILE A 5 7.40 16.15 -15.39
C ILE A 5 6.45 15.51 -14.38
N LEU A 6 5.51 16.30 -13.87
CA LEU A 6 4.39 15.84 -13.07
C LEU A 6 3.30 15.36 -14.04
N ALA A 7 3.45 14.13 -14.52
CA ALA A 7 2.43 13.47 -15.31
C ALA A 7 1.82 12.35 -14.47
N ILE A 8 0.74 12.64 -13.75
CA ILE A 8 -0.15 11.60 -13.25
C ILE A 8 -1.57 11.91 -13.71
N THR A 9 -1.87 11.22 -14.79
CA THR A 9 -3.15 10.92 -15.41
C THR A 9 -4.30 10.83 -14.42
N LEU A 10 -5.26 11.71 -14.64
CA LEU A 10 -6.65 11.63 -14.20
C LEU A 10 -7.36 10.52 -14.99
N PHE A 11 -7.71 9.38 -14.36
CA PHE A 11 -8.74 8.39 -14.76
C PHE A 11 -8.68 7.26 -13.69
N VAL A 12 -9.73 6.81 -13.00
CA VAL A 12 -11.05 6.33 -13.43
C VAL A 12 -11.96 6.31 -12.20
N GLY A 13 -13.20 6.79 -12.35
CA GLY A 13 -14.28 6.48 -11.43
C GLY A 13 -14.64 4.99 -11.52
N VAL A 14 -14.54 4.27 -10.41
CA VAL A 14 -15.11 2.94 -10.25
C VAL A 14 -16.26 3.04 -9.26
N SER A 15 -17.45 2.76 -9.80
CA SER A 15 -18.72 2.59 -9.11
C SER A 15 -18.59 1.88 -7.76
N ILE A 16 -18.98 2.60 -6.70
CA ILE A 16 -19.04 2.10 -5.32
C ILE A 16 -20.19 1.11 -5.23
N SER A 17 -20.00 -0.14 -5.69
CA SER A 17 -20.83 -1.24 -5.21
C SER A 17 -20.52 -1.41 -3.72
N GLY A 18 -21.41 -0.88 -2.87
CA GLY A 18 -21.31 -0.86 -1.42
C GLY A 18 -21.35 -2.25 -0.80
N PHE A 19 -20.31 -3.05 -1.03
CA PHE A 19 -19.96 -4.11 -0.10
C PHE A 19 -19.54 -3.40 1.18
N ALA A 20 -20.40 -3.45 2.20
CA ALA A 20 -20.06 -2.99 3.54
C ALA A 20 -18.78 -3.71 3.96
N GLN A 21 -17.63 -3.04 3.81
CA GLN A 21 -16.35 -3.52 4.28
C GLN A 21 -16.51 -3.70 5.78
N THR A 22 -16.26 -4.91 6.29
CA THR A 22 -16.34 -5.17 7.73
C THR A 22 -15.37 -4.26 8.46
N ASP A 23 -15.72 -3.76 9.64
CA ASP A 23 -14.87 -2.82 10.38
C ASP A 23 -13.46 -3.36 10.61
N LYS A 24 -13.32 -4.67 10.80
CA LYS A 24 -12.03 -5.37 10.88
C LYS A 24 -11.14 -5.19 9.65
N MET A 25 -11.70 -5.14 8.44
CA MET A 25 -10.91 -4.93 7.21
C MET A 25 -10.42 -3.49 7.13
N LYS A 26 -11.24 -2.52 7.55
CA LYS A 26 -10.87 -1.10 7.62
C LYS A 26 -9.75 -0.89 8.64
N GLU A 27 -9.91 -1.46 9.84
CA GLU A 27 -8.90 -1.45 10.89
C GLU A 27 -7.58 -2.06 10.40
N THR A 28 -7.63 -3.27 9.80
CA THR A 28 -6.43 -3.92 9.25
C THR A 28 -5.75 -3.07 8.16
N ALA A 29 -6.53 -2.40 7.31
CA ALA A 29 -5.99 -1.53 6.28
C ALA A 29 -5.31 -0.29 6.89
N ASN A 30 -5.94 0.34 7.89
CA ASN A 30 -5.36 1.46 8.65
C ASN A 30 -4.05 1.06 9.35
N GLU A 31 -4.05 -0.05 10.08
CA GLU A 31 -2.84 -0.58 10.72
C GLU A 31 -1.69 -0.77 9.72
N LYS A 32 -2.00 -1.25 8.51
CA LYS A 32 -0.99 -1.46 7.47
C LYS A 32 -0.46 -0.14 6.91
N VAL A 33 -1.29 0.88 6.79
CA VAL A 33 -0.88 2.24 6.40
C VAL A 33 0.02 2.84 7.46
N GLU A 34 -0.40 2.79 8.73
CA GLU A 34 0.36 3.34 9.85
C GLU A 34 1.68 2.62 10.06
N ALA A 35 1.70 1.29 9.96
CA ALA A 35 2.92 0.51 10.02
C ALA A 35 3.89 0.89 8.89
N LEU A 36 3.39 1.07 7.66
CA LEU A 36 4.23 1.49 6.54
C LEU A 36 4.79 2.90 6.73
N ASN A 37 3.97 3.84 7.20
CA ASN A 37 4.42 5.20 7.51
C ASN A 37 5.50 5.17 8.61
N THR A 38 5.27 4.38 9.66
CA THR A 38 6.22 4.16 10.76
C THR A 38 7.55 3.61 10.25
N GLU A 39 7.53 2.61 9.38
CA GLU A 39 8.74 2.06 8.74
C GLU A 39 9.52 3.13 7.93
N ILE A 40 8.81 4.05 7.28
CA ILE A 40 9.44 5.10 6.46
C ILE A 40 10.05 6.18 7.36
N ILE A 41 9.29 6.71 8.33
CA ILE A 41 9.76 7.79 9.22
C ILE A 41 10.88 7.34 10.16
N ALA A 42 10.95 6.05 10.49
CA ALA A 42 12.09 5.47 11.22
C ALA A 42 13.40 5.57 10.44
N GLY A 43 13.33 5.62 9.10
CA GLY A 43 14.47 5.87 8.23
C GLY A 43 14.76 7.34 8.05
N ASP A 44 13.72 8.12 7.72
CA ASP A 44 13.77 9.57 7.52
C ASP A 44 12.38 10.18 7.76
N ILE A 45 12.27 10.99 8.82
CA ILE A 45 11.01 11.64 9.23
C ILE A 45 10.47 12.57 8.12
N SER A 46 11.35 13.18 7.32
CA SER A 46 10.94 14.08 6.23
C SER A 46 10.22 13.36 5.09
N GLN A 47 10.31 12.03 5.06
CA GLN A 47 9.69 11.18 4.05
C GLN A 47 8.33 10.60 4.50
N ALA A 48 7.72 11.14 5.55
CA ALA A 48 6.38 10.73 5.96
C ALA A 48 5.38 10.69 4.78
N LEU A 49 4.44 9.75 4.83
CA LEU A 49 3.39 9.65 3.82
C LEU A 49 2.49 10.87 3.87
N SER A 50 2.20 11.45 2.70
CA SER A 50 1.13 12.43 2.54
C SER A 50 -0.24 11.81 2.79
N ASP A 51 -1.24 12.62 3.11
CA ASP A 51 -2.59 12.13 3.39
C ASP A 51 -3.26 11.52 2.14
N GLU A 52 -2.92 12.03 0.95
CA GLU A 52 -3.32 11.43 -0.32
C GLU A 52 -2.70 10.03 -0.48
N GLN A 53 -1.40 9.88 -0.21
CA GLN A 53 -0.73 8.57 -0.27
C GLN A 53 -1.32 7.59 0.75
N LYS A 54 -1.60 8.05 1.98
CA LYS A 54 -2.25 7.20 3.01
C LYS A 54 -3.60 6.69 2.53
N THR A 55 -4.41 7.55 1.92
CA THR A 55 -5.73 7.19 1.37
C THR A 55 -5.62 6.20 0.21
N GLN A 56 -4.66 6.39 -0.69
CA GLN A 56 -4.39 5.45 -1.79
C GLN A 56 -3.94 4.09 -1.27
N ILE A 57 -3.00 4.05 -0.32
CA ILE A 57 -2.48 2.81 0.27
C ILE A 57 -3.56 2.09 1.05
N TYR A 58 -4.39 2.82 1.80
CA TYR A 58 -5.57 2.28 2.49
C TYR A 58 -6.48 1.56 1.50
N THR A 59 -6.84 2.24 0.40
CA THR A 59 -7.72 1.69 -0.65
C THR A 59 -7.12 0.43 -1.26
N ILE A 60 -5.83 0.46 -1.59
CA ILE A 60 -5.11 -0.70 -2.12
C ILE A 60 -5.11 -1.87 -1.13
N HIS A 61 -4.98 -1.61 0.17
CA HIS A 61 -5.05 -2.66 1.19
C HIS A 61 -6.45 -3.26 1.33
N ILE A 62 -7.49 -2.45 1.24
CA ILE A 62 -8.87 -2.92 1.20
C ILE A 62 -9.09 -3.85 -0.01
N GLU A 63 -8.73 -3.41 -1.22
CA GLU A 63 -8.85 -4.23 -2.44
C GLU A 63 -8.11 -5.57 -2.29
N ARG A 64 -6.88 -5.53 -1.78
CA ARG A 64 -6.08 -6.72 -1.50
C ARG A 64 -6.80 -7.67 -0.53
N LEU A 65 -7.35 -7.14 0.57
CA LEU A 65 -8.02 -7.97 1.57
C LEU A 65 -9.31 -8.58 1.02
N ILE A 66 -10.04 -7.86 0.16
CA ILE A 66 -11.22 -8.39 -0.54
C ILE A 66 -10.80 -9.54 -1.46
N GLU A 67 -9.78 -9.33 -2.31
CA GLU A 67 -9.32 -10.35 -3.27
C GLU A 67 -8.76 -11.59 -2.56
N LEU A 68 -7.98 -11.43 -1.48
CA LEU A 68 -7.51 -12.54 -0.66
C LEU A 68 -8.66 -13.30 0.01
N ARG A 69 -9.68 -12.59 0.51
CA ARG A 69 -10.85 -13.22 1.11
C ARG A 69 -11.62 -14.04 0.08
N GLN A 70 -11.78 -13.52 -1.14
CA GLN A 70 -12.44 -14.22 -2.22
C GLN A 70 -11.63 -15.45 -2.64
N ALA A 71 -10.33 -15.30 -2.91
CA ALA A 71 -9.46 -16.41 -3.25
C ALA A 71 -9.48 -17.52 -2.20
N LYS A 72 -9.49 -17.16 -0.90
CA LYS A 72 -9.60 -18.15 0.18
C LYS A 72 -10.94 -18.92 0.15
N LYS A 73 -12.05 -18.24 -0.17
CA LYS A 73 -13.35 -18.90 -0.34
C LYS A 73 -13.34 -19.88 -1.54
N ASP A 74 -12.61 -19.52 -2.59
CA ASP A 74 -12.47 -20.32 -3.80
C ASP A 74 -11.44 -21.46 -3.67
N GLY A 75 -10.90 -21.69 -2.46
CA GLY A 75 -9.96 -22.78 -2.19
C GLY A 75 -8.52 -22.48 -2.60
N ALA A 76 -8.15 -21.22 -2.80
CA ALA A 76 -6.80 -20.83 -3.21
C ALA A 76 -5.72 -21.26 -2.20
N ASP A 77 -4.61 -21.75 -2.73
CA ASP A 77 -3.45 -22.18 -1.96
C ASP A 77 -2.51 -21.00 -1.60
N LYS A 78 -1.38 -21.32 -0.97
CA LYS A 78 -0.38 -20.30 -0.58
C LYS A 78 0.25 -19.60 -1.79
N GLU A 79 0.39 -20.27 -2.92
CA GLU A 79 1.01 -19.69 -4.12
C GLU A 79 0.09 -18.68 -4.79
N ALA A 80 -1.20 -18.99 -4.92
CA ALA A 80 -2.20 -18.05 -5.39
C ALA A 80 -2.25 -16.79 -4.50
N ASN A 81 -2.18 -16.94 -3.18
CA ASN A 81 -2.11 -15.81 -2.25
C ASN A 81 -0.84 -14.96 -2.42
N LYS A 82 0.31 -15.57 -2.74
CA LYS A 82 1.55 -14.83 -3.04
C LYS A 82 1.41 -13.98 -4.30
N VAL A 83 0.75 -14.49 -5.34
CA VAL A 83 0.50 -13.75 -6.58
C VAL A 83 -0.36 -12.51 -6.31
N ILE A 84 -1.45 -12.66 -5.55
CA ILE A 84 -2.31 -11.54 -5.14
C ILE A 84 -1.50 -10.51 -4.34
N ASN A 85 -0.75 -10.95 -3.34
CA ASN A 85 0.09 -10.05 -2.55
C ASN A 85 1.12 -9.31 -3.43
N LYS A 86 1.78 -10.00 -4.35
CA LYS A 86 2.76 -9.38 -5.26
C LYS A 86 2.13 -8.32 -6.14
N LYS A 87 0.94 -8.57 -6.69
CA LYS A 87 0.17 -7.61 -7.49
C LYS A 87 -0.07 -6.31 -6.73
N TYR A 88 -0.61 -6.39 -5.51
CA TYR A 88 -0.95 -5.19 -4.73
C TYR A 88 0.26 -4.50 -4.11
N PHE A 89 1.27 -5.26 -3.67
CA PHE A 89 2.51 -4.66 -3.19
C PHE A 89 3.29 -3.95 -4.29
N LYS A 90 3.21 -4.43 -5.54
CA LYS A 90 3.76 -3.72 -6.69
C LYS A 90 3.14 -2.31 -6.81
N LYS A 91 1.81 -2.20 -6.73
CA LYS A 91 1.12 -0.90 -6.76
C LYS A 91 1.64 0.03 -5.66
N ILE A 92 1.68 -0.43 -4.41
CA ILE A 92 2.16 0.39 -3.29
C ILE A 92 3.61 0.85 -3.50
N PHE A 93 4.53 -0.09 -3.72
CA PHE A 93 5.96 0.19 -3.70
C PHE A 93 6.52 0.76 -5.01
N GLN A 94 5.81 0.64 -6.13
CA GLN A 94 6.27 1.14 -7.43
C GLN A 94 5.46 2.32 -7.94
N GLU A 95 4.17 2.42 -7.59
CA GLU A 95 3.26 3.43 -8.15
C GLU A 95 2.91 4.53 -7.13
N VAL A 96 2.81 4.20 -5.83
CA VAL A 96 2.41 5.17 -4.79
C VAL A 96 3.61 5.79 -4.06
N LEU A 97 4.59 4.97 -3.65
CA LEU A 97 5.74 5.48 -2.92
C LEU A 97 6.77 6.15 -3.84
N THR A 98 7.39 7.22 -3.35
CA THR A 98 8.53 7.83 -4.01
C THR A 98 9.79 6.99 -3.82
N LYS A 99 10.80 7.23 -4.67
CA LYS A 99 12.11 6.59 -4.54
C LYS A 99 12.79 6.90 -3.19
N GLU A 100 12.60 8.11 -2.67
CA GLU A 100 13.20 8.53 -1.40
C GLU A 100 12.49 7.86 -0.21
N GLN A 101 11.16 7.77 -0.22
CA GLN A 101 10.38 6.98 0.75
C GLN A 101 10.81 5.50 0.77
N MET A 102 11.03 4.93 -0.41
CA MET A 102 11.55 3.57 -0.57
C MET A 102 12.95 3.39 0.04
N LYS A 103 13.84 4.38 -0.11
CA LYS A 103 15.18 4.35 0.49
C LYS A 103 15.12 4.50 2.01
N ALA A 104 14.34 5.47 2.52
CA ALA A 104 14.15 5.68 3.94
C ALA A 104 13.70 4.39 4.64
N ARG A 105 12.69 3.74 4.08
CA ARG A 105 12.23 2.44 4.55
C ARG A 105 13.31 1.35 4.54
N LYS A 106 14.11 1.26 3.47
CA LYS A 106 15.21 0.28 3.39
C LYS A 106 16.26 0.54 4.48
N ALA A 107 16.64 1.79 4.68
CA ALA A 107 17.59 2.19 5.71
C ALA A 107 17.08 1.82 7.12
N ALA A 108 15.78 2.00 7.40
CA ALA A 108 15.17 1.59 8.66
C ALA A 108 15.31 0.06 8.89
N LYS A 109 15.10 -0.75 7.85
CA LYS A 109 15.23 -2.22 7.93
C LYS A 109 16.66 -2.72 8.08
N GLU A 110 17.62 -1.98 7.54
CA GLU A 110 19.04 -2.29 7.72
C GLU A 110 19.46 -1.97 9.16
N LYS A 111 19.03 -0.83 9.70
CA LYS A 111 19.24 -0.46 11.11
C LYS A 111 18.62 -1.45 12.09
N SER A 112 17.44 -2.00 11.80
CA SER A 112 16.77 -2.95 12.69
C SER A 112 17.36 -4.36 12.67
N LYS A 113 18.32 -4.64 11.78
CA LYS A 113 19.00 -5.95 11.66
C LYS A 113 20.40 -5.96 12.30
N GLN A 114 20.92 -4.79 12.67
CA GLN A 114 22.12 -4.64 13.51
C GLN A 114 21.75 -4.75 14.98
#